data_AF-A0A924UIJ9-F1
#
_entry.id   AF-A0A924UIJ9-F1
#
_cell.length_a   1.000
_cell.length_b   1.000
_cell.length_c   1.000
_cell.angle_alpha   90.00
_cell.angle_beta   90.00
_cell.angle_gamma   90.00
#
_symmetry.space_group_name_H-M   'P 1'
#
loop_
_entity.id
_entity.type
_entity.pdbx_description
1 polymer ?
#
loop_
_entity_poly.entity_id
_entity_poly.type
_entity_poly.pdbx_seq_one_letter_code
_entity_poly.pdbx_strand_id
1 'polypeptide(L)'
;MKNLFMFAICFSALIASAGEMMKMNYVNEELPKIIEDYSKSTGQKFIIDSTVRGKITILNQKPVSQDEAFNQISEALALNGFAFVTQNDVMVVRNARSAQRDNIPVVTELPPLRPQRMVTMIFSLKHISALAVQQQLRLLTSSYGEMSPVEKSNQIVISDWSGNLNRVAEVIKQVDQPADPKIEKIVAQAKKDKEAWKKSKAKVDGETKSPEPTTN
;
A
#
# COMPACT_ATOMS: atom_id res chain seq x y z
N MET A 1 49.03 -41.07 -19.41
CA MET A 1 47.78 -40.44 -19.87
C MET A 1 46.79 -40.41 -18.72
N LYS A 2 46.53 -39.22 -18.16
CA LYS A 2 45.20 -38.76 -17.68
C LYS A 2 45.41 -37.44 -16.92
N ASN A 3 44.88 -36.40 -17.54
CA ASN A 3 45.08 -34.99 -17.26
C ASN A 3 44.52 -34.59 -15.89
N LEU A 4 45.35 -33.91 -15.09
CA LEU A 4 44.96 -33.22 -13.87
C LEU A 4 44.72 -31.75 -14.21
N PHE A 5 43.50 -31.41 -14.66
CA PHE A 5 43.09 -30.02 -14.82
C PHE A 5 42.56 -29.51 -13.48
N MET A 6 43.39 -28.72 -12.80
CA MET A 6 43.05 -27.99 -11.59
C MET A 6 42.29 -26.73 -11.99
N PHE A 7 40.96 -26.77 -11.88
CA PHE A 7 40.08 -25.60 -12.05
C PHE A 7 40.27 -24.67 -10.84
N ALA A 8 41.06 -23.60 -11.00
CA ALA A 8 41.10 -22.50 -10.05
C ALA A 8 39.79 -21.71 -10.15
N ILE A 9 38.87 -21.96 -9.22
CA ILE A 9 37.69 -21.13 -9.01
C ILE A 9 38.21 -19.79 -8.45
N CYS A 10 38.36 -18.80 -9.33
CA CYS A 10 38.53 -17.42 -8.92
C CYS A 10 37.23 -16.98 -8.23
N PHE A 11 37.24 -16.98 -6.90
CA PHE A 11 36.23 -16.35 -6.08
C PHE A 11 36.35 -14.84 -6.30
N SER A 12 35.56 -14.30 -7.24
CA SER A 12 35.39 -12.86 -7.37
C SER A 12 34.74 -12.36 -6.09
N ALA A 13 35.57 -11.81 -5.19
CA ALA A 13 35.09 -11.06 -4.05
C ALA A 13 34.23 -9.91 -4.60
N LEU A 14 32.93 -9.99 -4.37
CA LEU A 14 32.03 -8.88 -4.52
C LEU A 14 32.51 -7.81 -3.54
N ILE A 15 33.27 -6.82 -4.02
CA ILE A 15 33.62 -5.66 -3.22
C ILE A 15 32.30 -4.93 -3.01
N ALA A 16 31.66 -5.20 -1.87
CA ALA A 16 30.65 -4.33 -1.34
C ALA A 16 31.32 -2.95 -1.22
N SER A 17 30.88 -2.00 -2.04
CA SER A 17 31.23 -0.60 -1.86
C SER A 17 30.84 -0.26 -0.42
N ALA A 18 31.83 -0.08 0.44
CA ALA A 18 31.60 0.40 1.80
C ALA A 18 31.15 1.85 1.66
N GLY A 19 29.85 2.06 1.49
CA GLY A 19 29.24 3.38 1.43
C GLY A 19 29.69 4.20 2.63
N GLU A 20 29.97 5.49 2.41
CA GLU A 20 30.46 6.36 3.46
C GLU A 20 29.53 6.32 4.68
N MET A 21 30.15 6.21 5.85
CA MET A 21 29.44 6.07 7.11
C MET A 21 29.17 7.44 7.72
N MET A 22 27.91 7.71 8.05
CA MET A 22 27.43 8.95 8.63
C MET A 22 27.13 8.77 10.13
N LYS A 23 27.59 9.72 10.95
CA LYS A 23 27.10 9.85 12.34
C LYS A 23 25.75 10.53 12.32
N MET A 24 24.70 9.80 12.66
CA MET A 24 23.33 10.29 12.66
C MET A 24 22.74 10.12 14.06
N ASN A 25 22.74 11.17 14.88
CA ASN A 25 22.14 11.14 16.20
C ASN A 25 21.52 12.50 16.52
N TYR A 26 20.21 12.57 16.47
CA TYR A 26 19.43 13.80 16.62
C TYR A 26 18.48 13.66 17.80
N VAL A 27 18.40 14.68 18.65
CA VAL A 27 17.50 14.70 19.80
C VAL A 27 16.63 15.94 19.68
N ASN A 28 15.33 15.75 19.43
CA ASN A 28 14.37 16.84 19.26
C ASN A 28 14.83 17.88 18.22
N GLU A 29 15.38 17.42 17.10
CA GLU A 29 15.94 18.26 16.04
C GLU A 29 14.90 18.55 14.97
N GLU A 30 14.97 19.72 14.34
CA GLU A 30 14.05 20.11 13.28
C GLU A 30 14.30 19.30 12.00
N LEU A 31 13.23 18.82 11.36
CA LEU A 31 13.31 18.02 10.13
C LEU A 31 14.12 18.67 9.01
N PRO A 32 13.94 19.97 8.68
CA PRO A 32 14.77 20.63 7.67
C PRO A 32 16.26 20.60 7.99
N LYS A 33 16.64 20.65 9.27
CA LYS A 33 18.04 20.62 9.70
C LYS A 33 18.68 19.26 9.44
N ILE A 34 17.96 18.19 9.75
CA ILE A 34 18.40 16.82 9.48
C ILE A 34 18.59 16.59 7.97
N ILE A 35 17.68 17.09 7.13
CA ILE A 35 17.78 17.00 5.67
C ILE A 35 19.00 17.80 5.17
N GLU A 36 19.22 19.01 5.71
CA GLU A 36 20.38 19.84 5.37
C GLU A 36 21.70 19.10 5.66
N ASP A 37 21.81 18.48 6.84
CA ASP A 37 23.02 17.75 7.23
C ASP A 37 23.24 16.52 6.35
N TYR A 38 22.17 15.81 5.97
CA TYR A 38 22.25 14.72 5.00
C TYR A 38 22.68 15.21 3.61
N SER A 39 22.12 16.32 3.13
CA SER A 39 22.49 16.93 1.85
C SER A 39 23.96 17.33 1.81
N LYS A 40 24.49 17.94 2.88
CA LYS A 40 25.90 18.32 2.99
C LYS A 40 26.84 17.12 2.96
N SER A 41 26.44 16.01 3.58
CA SER A 41 27.27 14.80 3.63
C SER A 41 27.23 13.98 2.35
N THR A 42 26.12 13.98 1.62
CA THR A 42 25.93 13.11 0.44
C THR A 42 26.07 13.85 -0.89
N GLY A 43 25.98 15.18 -0.87
CA GLY A 43 25.86 16.00 -2.08
C GLY A 43 24.48 15.91 -2.75
N GLN A 44 23.53 15.15 -2.18
CA GLN A 44 22.19 15.02 -2.74
C GLN A 44 21.45 16.36 -2.63
N LYS A 45 20.84 16.78 -3.74
CA LYS A 45 20.08 18.05 -3.83
C LYS A 45 18.67 17.87 -3.27
N PHE A 46 18.25 18.80 -2.41
CA PHE A 46 16.91 18.85 -1.85
C PHE A 46 16.23 20.19 -2.14
N ILE A 47 14.92 20.14 -2.41
CA ILE A 47 14.01 21.28 -2.31
C ILE A 47 13.03 20.95 -1.19
N ILE A 48 12.99 21.79 -0.16
CA ILE A 48 12.12 21.61 1.01
C ILE A 48 11.00 22.64 0.90
N ASP A 49 9.75 22.17 0.83
CA ASP A 49 8.59 23.03 0.84
C ASP A 49 8.46 23.79 2.18
N SER A 50 7.98 25.03 2.14
CA SER A 50 7.85 25.89 3.32
C SER A 50 6.94 25.33 4.43
N THR A 51 6.06 24.38 4.09
CA THR A 51 5.18 23.72 5.06
C THR A 51 5.87 22.61 5.85
N VAL A 52 7.08 22.20 5.46
CA VAL A 52 7.85 21.15 6.13
C VAL A 52 8.36 21.65 7.47
N ARG A 53 7.85 21.04 8.54
CA ARG A 53 8.12 21.42 9.93
C ARG A 53 8.03 20.21 10.83
N GLY A 54 8.53 20.32 12.05
CA GLY A 54 8.37 19.28 13.06
C GLY A 54 9.71 18.76 13.53
N LYS A 55 9.69 18.25 14.76
CA LYS A 55 10.88 17.77 15.44
C LYS A 55 10.88 16.25 15.52
N ILE A 56 12.05 15.66 15.38
CA ILE A 56 12.22 14.22 15.51
C ILE A 56 13.46 13.90 16.35
N THR A 57 13.42 12.74 16.98
CA THR A 57 14.56 12.14 17.68
C THR A 57 14.95 10.87 16.93
N ILE A 58 16.21 10.80 16.51
CA ILE A 58 16.79 9.66 15.81
C ILE A 58 18.03 9.24 16.59
N LEU A 59 18.01 8.05 17.16
CA LEU A 59 19.07 7.54 18.05
C LEU A 59 19.79 6.38 17.39
N ASN A 60 21.02 6.60 16.91
CA ASN A 60 21.89 5.53 16.43
C ASN A 60 23.07 5.33 17.36
N GLN A 61 23.34 4.07 17.73
CA GLN A 61 24.49 3.71 18.58
C GLN A 61 25.82 3.73 17.81
N LYS A 62 25.77 3.53 16.49
CA LYS A 62 26.93 3.49 15.60
C LYS A 62 26.64 4.35 14.37
N PRO A 63 27.68 4.81 13.65
CA PRO A 63 27.49 5.38 12.32
C PRO A 63 26.69 4.43 11.42
N VAL A 64 25.89 4.98 10.53
CA VAL A 64 25.04 4.27 9.57
C VAL A 64 25.48 4.60 8.14
N SER A 65 25.19 3.74 7.17
CA SER A 65 25.45 4.08 5.76
C SER A 65 24.55 5.23 5.30
N GLN A 66 24.92 5.92 4.21
CA GLN A 66 24.08 6.97 3.62
C GLN A 66 22.69 6.45 3.22
N ASP A 67 22.58 5.21 2.72
CA ASP A 67 21.28 4.60 2.39
C ASP A 67 20.41 4.39 3.64
N GLU A 68 21.02 3.91 4.72
CA GLU A 68 20.29 3.69 5.97
C GLU A 68 19.91 5.01 6.64
N ALA A 69 20.78 6.02 6.58
CA ALA A 69 20.44 7.37 7.01
C ALA A 69 19.23 7.91 6.23
N PHE A 70 19.19 7.73 4.91
CA PHE A 70 18.05 8.16 4.11
C PHE A 70 16.77 7.38 4.44
N ASN A 71 16.87 6.07 4.70
CA ASN A 71 15.74 5.27 5.17
C ASN A 71 15.14 5.86 6.46
N GLN A 72 15.98 6.17 7.46
CA GLN A 72 15.53 6.76 8.71
C GLN A 72 14.93 8.17 8.52
N ILE A 73 15.50 8.99 7.63
CA ILE A 73 14.93 10.30 7.27
C ILE A 73 13.56 10.11 6.62
N SER A 74 13.41 9.15 5.70
CA SER A 74 12.13 8.90 5.03
C SER A 74 11.04 8.44 6.00
N GLU A 75 11.39 7.63 7.01
CA GLU A 75 10.48 7.23 8.09
C GLU A 75 10.09 8.44 8.95
N ALA A 76 11.06 9.29 9.32
CA ALA A 76 10.82 10.52 10.07
C ALA A 76 9.89 11.51 9.34
N LEU A 77 10.07 11.64 8.01
CA LEU A 77 9.19 12.45 7.16
C LEU A 77 7.77 11.87 7.16
N ALA A 78 7.62 10.57 6.94
CA ALA A 78 6.32 9.91 6.90
C ALA A 78 5.55 10.05 8.23
N LEU A 79 6.23 9.90 9.37
CA LEU A 79 5.65 10.11 10.71
C LEU A 79 5.08 11.53 10.88
N ASN A 80 5.71 12.52 10.25
CA ASN A 80 5.28 13.92 10.31
C ASN A 80 4.34 14.32 9.15
N GLY A 81 3.94 13.38 8.29
CA GLY A 81 3.04 13.65 7.17
C GLY A 81 3.70 14.35 5.97
N PHE A 82 5.01 14.24 5.84
CA PHE A 82 5.77 14.73 4.70
C PHE A 82 6.25 13.57 3.84
N ALA A 83 6.24 13.76 2.53
CA ALA A 83 6.73 12.81 1.56
C ALA A 83 7.85 13.46 0.75
N PHE A 84 8.77 12.63 0.27
CA PHE A 84 9.73 13.02 -0.75
C PHE A 84 9.28 12.51 -2.12
N VAL A 85 9.57 13.29 -3.16
CA VAL A 85 9.36 12.93 -4.57
C VAL A 85 10.63 13.27 -5.34
N THR A 86 11.13 12.33 -6.12
CA THR A 86 12.28 12.57 -6.99
C THR A 86 11.81 13.24 -8.28
N GLN A 87 12.33 14.43 -8.57
CA GLN A 87 12.07 15.17 -9.79
C GLN A 87 13.40 15.47 -10.47
N ASN A 88 13.67 14.81 -11.59
CA ASN A 88 14.99 14.79 -12.24
C ASN A 88 16.07 14.30 -11.23
N ASP A 89 17.03 15.16 -10.91
CA ASP A 89 18.15 14.92 -9.98
C ASP A 89 17.96 15.62 -8.62
N VAL A 90 16.72 16.02 -8.31
CA VAL A 90 16.40 16.77 -7.08
C VAL A 90 15.32 16.07 -6.29
N MET A 91 15.55 15.95 -4.98
CA MET A 91 14.58 15.38 -4.05
C MET A 91 13.70 16.49 -3.48
N VAL A 92 12.41 16.43 -3.75
CA VAL A 92 11.46 17.44 -3.30
C VAL A 92 10.69 16.92 -2.09
N VAL A 93 10.81 17.59 -0.94
CA VAL A 93 10.11 17.24 0.30
C VAL A 93 8.92 18.18 0.49
N ARG A 94 7.72 17.62 0.66
CA ARG A 94 6.47 18.37 0.79
C ARG A 94 5.41 17.60 1.56
N ASN A 95 4.25 18.22 1.82
CA ASN A 95 3.13 17.55 2.46
C ASN A 95 2.69 16.30 1.66
N ALA A 96 2.46 15.18 2.34
CA ALA A 96 2.11 13.90 1.72
C ALA A 96 0.78 13.93 0.93
N ARG A 97 -0.19 14.77 1.32
CA ARG A 97 -1.45 14.94 0.56
C ARG A 97 -1.24 15.70 -0.73
N SER A 98 -0.32 16.66 -0.73
CA SER A 98 0.06 17.37 -1.96
C SER A 98 0.83 16.43 -2.89
N ALA A 99 1.76 15.65 -2.35
CA ALA A 99 2.52 14.67 -3.12
C ALA A 99 1.63 13.67 -3.87
N GLN A 100 0.53 13.20 -3.28
CA GLN A 100 -0.42 12.30 -3.97
C GLN A 100 -1.10 12.90 -5.20
N ARG A 101 -1.27 14.23 -5.23
CA ARG A 101 -1.82 14.92 -6.40
C ARG A 101 -0.74 15.24 -7.44
N ASP A 102 0.53 15.09 -7.07
CA ASP A 102 1.66 15.21 -7.96
C ASP A 102 2.01 13.84 -8.59
N ASN A 103 3.15 13.76 -9.28
CA ASN A 103 3.69 12.55 -9.89
C ASN A 103 4.23 11.55 -8.84
N ILE A 104 3.36 10.92 -8.04
CA ILE A 104 3.75 9.69 -7.33
C ILE A 104 3.77 8.51 -8.30
N PRO A 105 4.70 7.55 -8.14
CA PRO A 105 4.75 6.38 -9.02
C PRO A 105 3.47 5.57 -8.93
N VAL A 106 3.00 5.12 -10.09
CA VAL A 106 1.94 4.10 -10.18
C VAL A 106 2.60 2.76 -10.46
N VAL A 107 2.36 1.77 -9.61
CA VAL A 107 2.96 0.44 -9.70
C VAL A 107 1.91 -0.66 -9.65
N THR A 108 2.24 -1.81 -10.22
CA THR A 108 1.44 -3.04 -10.13
C THR A 108 2.08 -4.10 -9.23
N GLU A 109 3.33 -3.86 -8.82
CA GLU A 109 4.09 -4.72 -7.92
C GLU A 109 4.30 -4.03 -6.58
N LEU A 110 4.52 -4.84 -5.54
CA LEU A 110 4.75 -4.30 -4.20
C LEU A 110 6.01 -3.41 -4.20
N PRO A 111 5.90 -2.15 -3.75
CA PRO A 111 7.07 -1.31 -3.61
C PRO A 111 7.97 -1.86 -2.49
N PRO A 112 9.29 -1.60 -2.55
CA PRO A 112 10.17 -1.96 -1.46
C PRO A 112 9.73 -1.27 -0.16
N LEU A 113 9.94 -1.95 0.98
CA LEU A 113 9.58 -1.42 2.30
C LEU A 113 10.34 -0.12 2.63
N ARG A 114 11.55 0.02 2.08
CA ARG A 114 12.44 1.15 2.30
C ARG A 114 13.02 1.65 0.98
N PRO A 115 13.23 2.98 0.83
CA PRO A 115 12.81 4.04 1.75
C PRO A 115 11.28 4.21 1.79
N GLN A 116 10.77 4.81 2.87
CA GLN A 116 9.34 5.02 3.07
C GLN A 116 8.82 6.15 2.16
N ARG A 117 7.99 5.81 1.18
CA ARG A 117 7.49 6.75 0.16
C ARG A 117 6.00 6.57 -0.13
N MET A 118 5.36 7.62 -0.63
CA MET A 118 4.00 7.54 -1.17
C MET A 118 4.03 6.89 -2.56
N VAL A 119 3.15 5.94 -2.79
CA VAL A 119 3.02 5.20 -4.05
C VAL A 119 1.54 4.94 -4.31
N THR A 120 1.14 4.96 -5.57
CA THR A 120 -0.16 4.44 -6.00
C THR A 120 0.02 3.01 -6.51
N MET A 121 -0.70 2.06 -5.94
CA MET A 121 -0.65 0.66 -6.36
C MET A 121 -2.01 0.18 -6.84
N ILE A 122 -2.01 -0.60 -7.93
CA ILE A 122 -3.21 -1.23 -8.48
C ILE A 122 -3.21 -2.70 -8.08
N PHE A 123 -4.24 -3.11 -7.33
CA PHE A 123 -4.47 -4.50 -6.95
C PHE A 123 -5.57 -5.09 -7.85
N SER A 124 -5.30 -6.25 -8.45
CA SER A 124 -6.30 -7.00 -9.20
C SER A 124 -6.89 -8.10 -8.32
N LEU A 125 -8.22 -8.15 -8.22
CA LEU A 125 -8.95 -9.07 -7.33
C LEU A 125 -9.59 -10.20 -8.15
N LYS A 126 -9.58 -11.42 -7.61
CA LYS A 126 -10.05 -12.62 -8.31
C LYS A 126 -11.40 -13.13 -7.82
N HIS A 127 -11.68 -13.00 -6.54
CA HIS A 127 -12.81 -13.65 -5.86
C HIS A 127 -13.71 -12.65 -5.16
N ILE A 128 -13.16 -11.61 -4.53
CA ILE A 128 -13.92 -10.52 -3.91
C ILE A 128 -14.08 -9.35 -4.87
N SER A 129 -15.21 -8.63 -4.80
CA SER A 129 -15.42 -7.44 -5.60
C SER A 129 -14.63 -6.25 -5.05
N ALA A 130 -14.09 -5.41 -5.94
CA ALA A 130 -13.36 -4.20 -5.57
C ALA A 130 -14.18 -3.26 -4.67
N LEU A 131 -15.49 -3.15 -4.94
CA LEU A 131 -16.41 -2.35 -4.12
C LEU A 131 -16.54 -2.90 -2.70
N ALA A 132 -16.63 -4.24 -2.54
CA ALA A 132 -16.70 -4.85 -1.22
C ALA A 132 -15.40 -4.65 -0.43
N VAL A 133 -14.24 -4.80 -1.08
CA VAL A 133 -12.94 -4.52 -0.48
C VAL A 133 -12.88 -3.06 -0.01
N GLN A 134 -13.25 -2.11 -0.87
CA GLN A 134 -13.22 -0.70 -0.49
C GLN A 134 -14.13 -0.42 0.70
N GLN A 135 -15.36 -0.95 0.72
CA GLN A 135 -16.29 -0.70 1.83
C GLN A 135 -15.81 -1.31 3.16
N GLN A 136 -15.30 -2.54 3.12
CA GLN A 136 -14.93 -3.32 4.31
C GLN A 136 -13.53 -2.97 4.83
N LEU A 137 -12.59 -2.67 3.94
CA LEU A 137 -11.17 -2.48 4.27
C LEU A 137 -10.71 -1.02 4.20
N ARG A 138 -11.60 -0.03 3.98
CA ARG A 138 -11.23 1.40 3.95
C ARG A 138 -10.43 1.87 5.17
N LEU A 139 -10.60 1.27 6.34
CA LEU A 139 -9.89 1.66 7.56
C LEU A 139 -8.44 1.17 7.60
N LEU A 140 -8.00 0.38 6.62
CA LEU A 140 -6.62 -0.08 6.52
C LEU A 140 -5.71 0.95 5.84
N THR A 141 -6.24 1.98 5.19
CA THR A 141 -5.42 3.07 4.68
C THR A 141 -4.87 3.91 5.83
N SER A 142 -3.71 4.53 5.64
CA SER A 142 -3.19 5.51 6.59
C SER A 142 -4.05 6.78 6.60
N SER A 143 -3.75 7.72 7.52
CA SER A 143 -4.38 9.06 7.54
C SER A 143 -4.09 9.91 6.30
N TYR A 144 -3.11 9.48 5.49
CA TYR A 144 -2.75 10.06 4.21
C TYR A 144 -3.11 9.12 3.06
N GLY A 145 -3.69 7.94 3.29
CA GLY A 145 -3.99 6.99 2.23
C GLY A 145 -5.36 7.21 1.60
N GLU A 146 -5.50 6.81 0.34
CA GLU A 146 -6.77 6.75 -0.39
C GLU A 146 -6.96 5.36 -1.01
N MET A 147 -8.21 4.90 -1.06
CA MET A 147 -8.60 3.61 -1.63
C MET A 147 -9.84 3.78 -2.51
N SER A 148 -9.71 3.44 -3.79
CA SER A 148 -10.74 3.67 -4.80
C SER A 148 -10.97 2.41 -5.66
N PRO A 149 -12.22 1.94 -5.82
CA PRO A 149 -12.51 0.76 -6.60
C PRO A 149 -12.65 1.10 -8.09
N VAL A 150 -12.16 0.20 -8.95
CA VAL A 150 -12.39 0.21 -10.40
C VAL A 150 -13.22 -1.02 -10.74
N GLU A 151 -14.53 -0.88 -10.62
CA GLU A 151 -15.48 -2.00 -10.65
C GLU A 151 -15.45 -2.77 -11.98
N LYS A 152 -15.33 -2.05 -13.11
CA LYS A 152 -15.36 -2.67 -14.45
C LYS A 152 -14.25 -3.70 -14.66
N SER A 153 -13.07 -3.49 -14.09
CA SER A 153 -11.92 -4.39 -14.18
C SER A 153 -11.68 -5.21 -12.90
N ASN A 154 -12.58 -5.10 -11.92
CA ASN A 154 -12.42 -5.67 -10.57
C ASN A 154 -11.05 -5.38 -9.93
N GLN A 155 -10.61 -4.12 -10.04
CA GLN A 155 -9.35 -3.64 -9.48
C GLN A 155 -9.60 -2.66 -8.34
N ILE A 156 -8.66 -2.55 -7.41
CA ILE A 156 -8.67 -1.52 -6.38
C ILE A 156 -7.36 -0.73 -6.44
N VAL A 157 -7.48 0.58 -6.54
CA VAL A 157 -6.36 1.52 -6.60
C VAL A 157 -6.16 2.07 -5.20
N ILE A 158 -4.95 1.95 -4.67
CA ILE A 158 -4.61 2.40 -3.32
C ILE A 158 -3.38 3.30 -3.40
N SER A 159 -3.52 4.54 -2.96
CA SER A 159 -2.43 5.48 -2.80
C SER A 159 -2.07 5.56 -1.33
N ASP A 160 -0.88 5.09 -0.94
CA ASP A 160 -0.46 5.09 0.47
C ASP A 160 1.08 4.97 0.60
N TRP A 161 1.54 4.95 1.84
CA TRP A 161 2.91 4.64 2.23
C TRP A 161 3.30 3.22 1.80
N SER A 162 4.48 3.07 1.19
CA SER A 162 5.05 1.76 0.78
C SER A 162 4.96 0.67 1.85
N GLY A 163 5.31 0.95 3.11
CA GLY A 163 5.13 0.01 4.21
C GLY A 163 3.67 -0.37 4.47
N ASN A 164 2.73 0.59 4.38
CA ASN A 164 1.30 0.29 4.55
C ASN A 164 0.73 -0.50 3.36
N LEU A 165 1.15 -0.21 2.13
CA LEU A 165 0.74 -0.97 0.94
C LEU A 165 1.14 -2.45 1.05
N ASN A 166 2.34 -2.74 1.57
CA ASN A 166 2.76 -4.11 1.84
C ASN A 166 1.85 -4.81 2.85
N ARG A 167 1.46 -4.12 3.94
CA ARG A 167 0.51 -4.65 4.93
C ARG A 167 -0.88 -4.88 4.34
N VAL A 168 -1.40 -3.91 3.59
CA VAL A 168 -2.72 -4.00 2.94
C VAL A 168 -2.74 -5.12 1.91
N ALA A 169 -1.67 -5.31 1.15
CA ALA A 169 -1.54 -6.40 0.19
C ALA A 169 -1.66 -7.77 0.86
N GLU A 170 -1.02 -7.95 2.02
CA GLU A 170 -1.15 -9.20 2.78
C GLU A 170 -2.59 -9.42 3.23
N VAL A 171 -3.29 -8.38 3.71
CA VAL A 171 -4.71 -8.51 4.07
C VAL A 171 -5.58 -8.85 2.85
N ILE A 172 -5.41 -8.14 1.73
CA ILE A 172 -6.13 -8.39 0.48
C ILE A 172 -5.92 -9.84 0.04
N LYS A 173 -4.67 -10.33 0.09
CA LYS A 173 -4.34 -11.72 -0.24
C LYS A 173 -5.09 -12.73 0.63
N GLN A 174 -5.26 -12.46 1.93
CA GLN A 174 -5.97 -13.36 2.83
C GLN A 174 -7.50 -13.32 2.67
N VAL A 175 -8.07 -12.18 2.23
CA VAL A 175 -9.53 -12.06 2.03
C VAL A 175 -10.00 -12.39 0.62
N ASP A 176 -9.15 -12.19 -0.39
CA ASP A 176 -9.41 -12.54 -1.79
C ASP A 176 -9.16 -14.03 -2.03
N GLN A 177 -9.94 -14.85 -1.34
CA GLN A 177 -9.90 -16.31 -1.42
C GLN A 177 -11.17 -16.83 -2.09
N PRO A 178 -11.11 -17.98 -2.79
CA PRO A 178 -12.31 -18.59 -3.34
C PRO A 178 -13.30 -18.86 -2.22
N ALA A 179 -14.59 -18.66 -2.50
CA ALA A 179 -15.64 -18.93 -1.53
C ALA A 179 -15.62 -20.41 -1.10
N ASP A 180 -15.87 -20.68 0.18
CA ASP A 180 -15.99 -22.05 0.66
C ASP A 180 -17.15 -22.76 -0.07
N PRO A 181 -16.90 -23.86 -0.80
CA PRO A 181 -17.92 -24.58 -1.55
C PRO A 181 -19.12 -25.01 -0.69
N LYS A 182 -18.94 -25.23 0.62
CA LYS A 182 -20.03 -25.55 1.55
C LYS A 182 -20.92 -24.33 1.78
N ILE A 183 -20.32 -23.15 1.98
CA ILE A 183 -21.06 -21.90 2.16
C ILE A 183 -21.80 -21.53 0.87
N GLU A 184 -21.17 -21.71 -0.30
CA GLU A 184 -21.84 -21.48 -1.58
C GLU A 184 -23.10 -22.34 -1.76
N LYS A 185 -23.03 -23.63 -1.41
CA LYS A 185 -24.19 -24.53 -1.46
C LYS A 185 -25.32 -24.07 -0.53
N ILE A 186 -24.99 -23.66 0.70
CA ILE A 186 -25.99 -23.16 1.66
C ILE A 186 -26.64 -21.88 1.14
N VAL A 187 -25.85 -20.92 0.66
CA VAL A 187 -26.35 -19.65 0.11
C VAL A 187 -27.20 -19.89 -1.14
N ALA A 188 -26.78 -20.80 -2.02
CA ALA A 188 -27.53 -21.15 -3.23
C ALA A 188 -28.88 -21.80 -2.90
N GLN A 189 -28.91 -22.71 -1.91
CA GLN A 189 -30.15 -23.32 -1.44
C GLN A 189 -31.09 -22.27 -0.83
N ALA A 190 -30.57 -21.40 0.05
CA ALA A 190 -31.36 -20.34 0.65
C ALA A 190 -31.97 -19.36 -0.38
N LYS A 191 -31.23 -19.05 -1.46
CA LYS A 191 -31.76 -18.23 -2.58
C LYS A 191 -32.93 -18.95 -3.28
N LYS A 192 -32.77 -20.24 -3.59
CA LYS A 192 -33.84 -21.05 -4.21
C LYS A 192 -35.08 -21.11 -3.31
N ASP A 193 -34.89 -21.36 -2.02
CA ASP A 193 -35.99 -21.46 -1.06
C ASP A 193 -36.74 -20.12 -0.93
N LYS A 194 -36.01 -19.00 -0.93
CA LYS A 194 -36.59 -17.64 -0.92
C LYS A 194 -37.43 -17.36 -2.17
N GLU A 195 -36.97 -17.79 -3.34
CA GLU A 195 -37.75 -17.65 -4.58
C GLU A 195 -38.99 -18.55 -4.59
N ALA A 196 -38.88 -19.78 -4.10
CA ALA A 196 -40.00 -20.70 -3.96
C ALA A 196 -41.08 -20.14 -3.00
N TRP A 197 -40.66 -19.59 -1.86
CA TRP A 197 -41.56 -18.94 -0.91
C TRP A 197 -42.28 -17.74 -1.53
N LYS A 198 -41.56 -16.87 -2.27
CA LYS A 198 -42.17 -15.73 -2.97
C LYS A 198 -43.24 -16.16 -3.98
N LYS A 199 -42.98 -17.22 -4.75
CA LYS A 199 -43.94 -17.76 -5.72
C LYS A 199 -45.17 -18.36 -5.06
N SER A 200 -44.99 -19.07 -3.94
CA SER A 200 -46.10 -19.61 -3.15
C SER A 200 -46.99 -18.49 -2.59
N LYS A 201 -46.37 -17.49 -1.97
CA LYS A 201 -47.09 -16.33 -1.41
C LYS A 201 -47.88 -15.56 -2.48
N ALA A 202 -47.29 -15.33 -3.66
CA ALA A 202 -47.97 -14.64 -4.76
C ALA A 202 -49.19 -15.41 -5.30
N LYS A 203 -49.21 -16.75 -5.22
CA LYS A 203 -50.39 -17.55 -5.59
C LYS A 203 -51.49 -17.45 -4.55
N VAL A 204 -51.15 -17.55 -3.27
CA VAL A 204 -52.11 -17.42 -2.16
C VAL A 204 -52.76 -16.02 -2.13
N ASP A 205 -51.96 -14.98 -2.35
CA ASP A 205 -52.43 -13.59 -2.41
C ASP A 205 -53.23 -13.28 -3.70
N GLY A 206 -53.08 -14.11 -4.75
CA GLY A 206 -53.83 -14.01 -6.01
C GLY A 206 -55.19 -14.72 -5.99
N GLU A 207 -55.28 -15.88 -5.33
CA GLU A 207 -56.52 -16.66 -5.19
C GLU A 207 -57.51 -16.04 -4.18
N THR A 208 -57.04 -15.26 -3.22
CA THR A 208 -57.88 -14.54 -2.24
C THR A 208 -58.58 -13.30 -2.82
N LYS A 209 -58.36 -12.95 -4.09
CA LYS A 209 -59.03 -11.85 -4.80
C LYS A 209 -60.06 -12.33 -5.85
N SER A 210 -60.76 -13.43 -5.60
CA SER A 210 -61.98 -13.74 -6.37
C SER A 210 -63.09 -12.73 -6.03
N PRO A 211 -63.80 -12.16 -7.01
CA PRO A 211 -64.79 -11.12 -6.79
C PRO A 211 -65.97 -11.65 -5.98
N GLU A 212 -66.45 -10.84 -5.02
CA GLU A 212 -67.67 -11.12 -4.25
C GLU A 212 -68.83 -11.48 -5.21
N PRO A 213 -69.63 -12.51 -4.89
CA PRO A 213 -70.77 -12.86 -5.73
C PRO A 213 -71.77 -11.70 -5.71
N THR A 214 -71.97 -11.06 -6.87
CA THR A 214 -73.05 -10.09 -7.08
C THR A 214 -74.37 -10.80 -6.83
N THR A 215 -75.02 -10.44 -5.72
CA THR A 215 -76.38 -10.87 -5.38
C THR A 215 -77.35 -10.07 -6.24
N ASN A 216 -78.14 -10.80 -7.05
CA ASN A 216 -79.28 -10.28 -7.81
C ASN A 216 -80.53 -10.28 -6.94
#